data_AF-A0A270BW49-F1
#
_entry.id   AF-A0A270BW49-F1
#
_cell.length_a   1.000
_cell.length_b   1.000
_cell.length_c   1.000
_cell.angle_alpha   90.00
_cell.angle_beta   90.00
_cell.angle_gamma   90.00
#
_symmetry.space_group_name_H-M   'P 1'
#
loop_
_entity.id
_entity.type
_entity.pdbx_description
1 polymer ?
#
loop_
_entity_poly.entity_id
_entity_poly.type
_entity_poly.pdbx_seq_one_letter_code
_entity_poly.pdbx_strand_id
1 'polypeptide(L)'
;MTYANKLLLVGLLALTACQVPSAQERRRLDSMIGRQTVDVIRTFGVPTRQFTTGNHTFLAYITQETDYSMPMGGGWGYGPGWGGGWGGYGGWGGWGGYGGGWGGGFGTAYTYSCQTNFELVNDVVKSWTMRGDGC
;
A
#
# COMPACT_ATOMS: atom_id res chain seq x y z
N MET A 1 -21.83 35.23 -14.01
CA MET A 1 -20.98 35.16 -12.78
C MET A 1 -21.21 33.87 -11.96
N THR A 2 -21.67 32.76 -12.55
CA THR A 2 -22.12 31.56 -11.80
C THR A 2 -21.21 30.33 -11.95
N TYR A 3 -20.18 30.37 -12.82
CA TYR A 3 -19.29 29.23 -13.07
C TYR A 3 -18.04 29.21 -12.19
N ALA A 4 -17.54 30.39 -11.76
CA ALA A 4 -16.38 30.50 -10.88
C ALA A 4 -16.64 29.88 -9.50
N ASN A 5 -17.88 29.99 -8.99
CA ASN A 5 -18.26 29.45 -7.69
C ASN A 5 -18.43 27.92 -7.69
N LYS A 6 -18.67 27.31 -8.86
CA LYS A 6 -18.78 25.85 -9.01
C LYS A 6 -17.42 25.16 -9.12
N LEU A 7 -16.43 25.83 -9.72
CA LEU A 7 -15.06 25.32 -9.83
C LEU A 7 -14.37 25.17 -8.46
N LEU A 8 -14.67 26.08 -7.53
CA LEU A 8 -14.09 26.05 -6.17
C LEU A 8 -14.62 24.86 -5.35
N LEU A 9 -15.89 24.47 -5.55
CA LEU A 9 -16.49 23.29 -4.90
C LEU A 9 -15.92 21.96 -5.41
N VAL A 10 -15.60 21.85 -6.70
CA VAL A 10 -15.02 20.64 -7.28
C VAL A 10 -13.55 20.45 -6.86
N GLY A 11 -12.80 21.54 -6.70
CA GLY A 11 -11.41 21.50 -6.20
C GLY A 11 -11.28 21.01 -4.75
N LEU A 12 -12.23 21.37 -3.88
CA LEU A 12 -12.21 20.94 -2.47
C LEU A 12 -12.52 19.45 -2.27
N LEU A 13 -13.24 18.80 -3.19
CA LEU A 13 -13.56 17.36 -3.13
C LEU A 13 -12.36 16.46 -3.46
N ALA A 14 -11.31 16.98 -4.09
CA ALA A 14 -10.12 16.20 -4.46
C ALA A 14 -9.14 15.97 -3.28
N LEU A 15 -9.27 16.73 -2.18
CA LEU A 15 -8.37 16.58 -1.02
C LEU A 15 -8.80 15.48 -0.03
N THR A 16 -9.94 14.81 -0.26
CA THR A 16 -10.41 13.74 0.65
C THR A 16 -10.03 12.34 0.19
N ALA A 17 -8.95 12.17 -0.56
CA ALA A 17 -8.32 10.87 -0.76
C ALA A 17 -7.58 10.43 0.52
N CYS A 18 -8.26 10.50 1.68
CA CYS A 18 -7.95 9.58 2.75
C CYS A 18 -8.35 8.22 2.21
N GLN A 19 -7.38 7.32 2.15
CA GLN A 19 -7.57 5.97 1.70
C GLN A 19 -8.52 5.33 2.75
N VAL A 20 -9.75 5.10 2.29
CA VAL A 20 -10.91 4.76 3.12
C VAL A 20 -11.22 3.30 2.89
N PRO A 21 -11.43 2.49 3.96
CA PRO A 21 -11.70 1.07 3.79
C PRO A 21 -12.91 0.85 2.90
N SER A 22 -12.80 -0.16 2.03
CA SER A 22 -13.84 -0.47 1.05
C SER A 22 -15.19 -0.71 1.72
N ALA A 23 -16.29 -0.44 1.02
CA ALA A 23 -17.63 -0.60 1.60
C ALA A 23 -17.92 -2.03 2.07
N GLN A 24 -17.33 -3.04 1.43
CA GLN A 24 -17.47 -4.45 1.82
C GLN A 24 -16.67 -4.77 3.08
N GLU A 25 -15.46 -4.25 3.17
CA GLU A 25 -14.56 -4.45 4.31
C GLU A 25 -15.11 -3.79 5.57
N ARG A 26 -15.61 -2.55 5.45
CA ARG A 26 -16.38 -1.89 6.52
C ARG A 26 -17.52 -2.76 7.03
N ARG A 27 -18.34 -3.32 6.13
CA ARG A 27 -19.44 -4.21 6.53
C ARG A 27 -18.95 -5.45 7.27
N ARG A 28 -17.82 -6.05 6.87
CA ARG A 28 -17.22 -7.17 7.60
C ARG A 28 -16.80 -6.76 9.00
N LEU A 29 -16.12 -5.63 9.15
CA LEU A 29 -15.68 -5.11 10.44
C LEU A 29 -16.86 -4.73 11.34
N ASP A 30 -17.87 -4.06 10.78
CA ASP A 30 -19.11 -3.71 11.47
C ASP A 30 -19.87 -4.95 11.96
N SER A 31 -19.84 -6.05 11.20
CA SER A 31 -20.50 -7.31 11.59
C SER A 31 -19.87 -7.98 12.82
N MET A 32 -18.66 -7.55 13.22
CA MET A 32 -18.00 -8.02 14.44
C MET A 32 -18.46 -7.29 15.69
N ILE A 33 -19.08 -6.12 15.57
CA ILE A 33 -19.56 -5.37 16.74
C ILE A 33 -20.59 -6.23 17.49
N GLY A 34 -20.38 -6.41 18.79
CA GLY A 34 -21.21 -7.27 19.64
C GLY A 34 -20.84 -8.76 19.60
N ARG A 35 -19.87 -9.18 18.78
CA ARG A 35 -19.34 -10.56 18.78
C ARG A 35 -18.30 -10.77 19.87
N GLN A 36 -18.04 -12.04 20.17
CA GLN A 36 -17.00 -12.41 21.13
C GLN A 36 -15.62 -12.43 20.48
N THR A 37 -14.57 -12.35 21.30
CA THR A 37 -13.17 -12.47 20.86
C THR A 37 -12.95 -13.70 19.97
N VAL A 38 -13.56 -14.83 20.32
CA VAL A 38 -13.42 -16.09 19.57
C VAL A 38 -13.93 -15.97 18.12
N ASP A 39 -14.98 -15.19 17.88
CA ASP A 39 -15.54 -14.99 16.54
C ASP A 39 -14.61 -14.12 15.69
N VAL A 40 -13.99 -13.10 16.30
CA VAL A 40 -12.96 -12.27 15.67
C VAL A 40 -11.77 -13.14 15.27
N ILE A 41 -11.28 -13.96 16.20
CA ILE A 41 -10.13 -14.84 15.95
C ILE A 41 -10.44 -15.87 14.85
N ARG A 42 -11.65 -16.42 14.82
CA ARG A 42 -12.07 -17.34 13.76
C ARG A 42 -12.15 -16.68 12.39
N THR A 43 -12.49 -15.40 12.34
CA THR A 43 -12.70 -14.66 11.09
C THR A 43 -11.39 -14.07 10.55
N PHE A 44 -10.55 -13.51 11.41
CA PHE A 44 -9.35 -12.76 11.04
C PHE A 44 -8.04 -13.46 11.42
N GLY A 45 -8.09 -14.55 12.19
CA GLY A 45 -6.92 -15.24 12.71
C GLY A 45 -6.43 -14.69 14.05
N VAL A 46 -5.22 -15.06 14.43
CA VAL A 46 -4.60 -14.59 15.69
C VAL A 46 -4.11 -13.14 15.49
N PRO A 47 -4.36 -12.22 16.44
CA PRO A 47 -3.91 -10.84 16.33
C PRO A 47 -2.39 -10.74 16.29
N THR A 48 -1.88 -9.77 15.52
CA THR A 48 -0.45 -9.44 15.47
C THR A 48 0.04 -8.93 16.82
N ARG A 49 -0.78 -8.12 17.50
CA ARG A 49 -0.51 -7.62 18.85
C ARG A 49 -1.79 -7.58 19.66
N GLN A 50 -1.67 -7.81 20.95
CA GLN A 50 -2.76 -7.64 21.90
C GLN A 50 -2.31 -6.76 23.07
N PHE A 51 -3.23 -5.95 23.58
CA PHE A 51 -3.00 -5.16 24.79
C PHE A 51 -4.26 -5.19 25.65
N THR A 52 -4.10 -5.47 26.95
CA THR A 52 -5.22 -5.58 27.87
C THR A 52 -5.01 -4.61 29.02
N THR A 53 -6.03 -3.81 29.34
CA THR A 53 -6.02 -2.86 30.43
C THR A 53 -7.40 -2.79 31.08
N GLY A 54 -7.48 -3.10 32.37
CA GLY A 54 -8.76 -3.23 33.07
C GLY A 54 -9.67 -4.27 32.40
N ASN A 55 -10.89 -3.85 32.07
CA ASN A 55 -11.88 -4.64 31.33
C ASN A 55 -11.81 -4.47 29.81
N HIS A 56 -10.84 -3.70 29.29
CA HIS A 56 -10.62 -3.48 27.86
C HIS A 56 -9.52 -4.38 27.33
N THR A 57 -9.78 -5.02 26.19
CA THR A 57 -8.78 -5.76 25.39
C THR A 57 -8.74 -5.17 23.99
N PHE A 58 -7.55 -4.89 23.50
CA PHE A 58 -7.30 -4.36 22.18
C PHE A 58 -6.59 -5.42 21.34
N LEU A 59 -7.19 -5.80 20.21
CA LEU A 59 -6.61 -6.74 19.25
C LEU A 59 -6.20 -5.96 18.00
N ALA A 60 -4.91 -5.99 17.68
CA ALA A 60 -4.35 -5.29 16.53
C ALA A 60 -3.92 -6.29 15.45
N TYR A 61 -4.46 -6.10 14.25
CA TYR A 61 -4.07 -6.81 13.03
C TYR A 61 -3.32 -5.82 12.15
N ILE A 62 -2.04 -6.10 11.89
CA ILE A 62 -1.17 -5.20 11.12
C ILE A 62 -0.79 -5.91 9.83
N THR A 63 -1.15 -5.30 8.71
CA THR A 63 -0.73 -5.70 7.37
C THR A 63 0.28 -4.70 6.86
N GLN A 64 1.36 -5.18 6.25
CA GLN A 64 2.37 -4.34 5.61
C GLN A 64 2.58 -4.85 4.19
N GLU A 65 2.58 -3.93 3.23
CA GLU A 65 2.83 -4.21 1.81
C GLU A 65 3.97 -3.31 1.34
N THR A 66 4.98 -3.90 0.71
CA THR A 66 6.13 -3.16 0.19
C THR A 66 6.16 -3.24 -1.33
N ASP A 67 5.92 -2.11 -1.97
CA ASP A 67 6.04 -1.95 -3.41
C ASP A 67 7.46 -1.52 -3.77
N TYR A 68 8.05 -2.24 -4.71
CA TYR A 68 9.36 -1.90 -5.28
C TYR A 68 9.16 -1.26 -6.64
N SER A 69 9.25 0.07 -6.72
CA SER A 69 9.34 0.74 -8.00
C SER A 69 10.81 0.78 -8.42
N MET A 70 11.21 -0.13 -9.31
CA MET A 70 12.47 0.05 -10.03
C MET A 70 12.25 1.15 -11.07
N PRO A 71 13.06 2.23 -11.09
CA PRO A 71 13.05 3.13 -12.23
C PRO A 71 13.36 2.28 -13.44
N MET A 72 12.45 2.26 -14.42
CA MET A 72 12.63 1.58 -15.69
C MET A 72 13.80 2.24 -16.42
N GLY A 73 15.00 1.79 -16.10
CA GLY A 73 16.26 2.27 -16.65
C GLY A 73 17.11 1.06 -17.03
N GLY A 74 17.03 0.67 -18.31
CA GLY A 74 18.04 -0.17 -18.95
C GLY A 74 17.70 -1.66 -19.11
N GLY A 75 16.59 -1.98 -19.78
CA GLY A 75 16.36 -3.33 -20.33
C GLY A 75 16.57 -3.33 -21.84
N TRP A 76 17.71 -3.88 -22.29
CA TRP A 76 17.90 -4.28 -23.68
C TRP A 76 17.01 -5.49 -24.00
N GLY A 77 16.14 -5.38 -25.02
CA GLY A 77 15.35 -6.47 -25.63
C GLY A 77 14.02 -6.74 -24.91
N TYR A 78 12.85 -6.82 -25.57
CA TYR A 78 12.46 -7.13 -26.95
C TYR A 78 11.21 -6.28 -27.34
N GLY A 79 11.08 -5.93 -28.63
CA GLY A 79 10.13 -4.96 -29.23
C GLY A 79 8.61 -5.27 -29.12
N PRO A 80 7.71 -4.53 -29.81
CA PRO A 80 7.84 -4.02 -31.18
C PRO A 80 7.52 -2.52 -31.31
N GLY A 81 8.54 -1.69 -31.49
CA GLY A 81 8.38 -0.24 -31.64
C GLY A 81 9.31 0.28 -32.72
N TRP A 82 8.71 0.84 -33.76
CA TRP A 82 9.38 1.48 -34.89
C TRP A 82 10.29 2.62 -34.42
N GLY A 83 11.56 2.64 -34.85
CA GLY A 83 12.47 3.75 -34.59
C GLY A 83 13.89 3.47 -35.09
N GLY A 84 14.23 3.97 -36.27
CA GLY A 84 15.51 3.74 -36.95
C GLY A 84 16.70 4.43 -36.29
N GLY A 85 17.89 3.90 -36.56
CA GLY A 85 19.16 4.52 -36.18
C GLY A 85 20.34 3.67 -36.66
N TRP A 86 20.96 4.11 -37.74
CA TRP A 86 22.08 3.49 -38.44
C TRP A 86 23.40 3.47 -37.64
N GLY A 87 24.21 2.43 -37.88
CA GLY A 87 25.66 2.43 -37.66
C GLY A 87 26.11 1.40 -36.61
N GLY A 88 27.01 0.47 -36.84
CA GLY A 88 27.83 0.17 -38.00
C GLY A 88 28.60 -1.11 -37.67
N TYR A 89 28.74 -1.96 -38.67
CA TYR A 89 29.55 -3.18 -38.70
C TYR A 89 31.03 -2.82 -38.52
N GLY A 90 31.72 -3.45 -37.56
CA GLY A 90 33.19 -3.44 -37.55
C GLY A 90 33.82 -3.78 -36.20
N GLY A 91 34.79 -4.70 -36.24
CA GLY A 91 35.97 -4.60 -35.38
C GLY A 91 36.16 -5.70 -34.34
N TRP A 92 36.87 -6.75 -34.74
CA TRP A 92 37.62 -7.63 -33.86
C TRP A 92 38.73 -6.83 -33.15
N GLY A 93 38.92 -7.04 -31.84
CA GLY A 93 40.16 -6.68 -31.12
C GLY A 93 40.12 -5.41 -30.27
N GLY A 94 40.41 -5.56 -28.97
CA GLY A 94 40.64 -4.42 -28.09
C GLY A 94 40.64 -4.81 -26.61
N TRP A 95 41.75 -5.36 -26.12
CA TRP A 95 42.10 -5.31 -24.71
C TRP A 95 42.16 -3.85 -24.25
N GLY A 96 41.47 -3.50 -23.15
CA GLY A 96 41.64 -2.23 -22.45
C GLY A 96 40.33 -1.48 -22.23
N GLY A 97 39.83 -1.53 -20.99
CA GLY A 97 38.63 -0.79 -20.62
C GLY A 97 38.15 -1.13 -19.23
N TYR A 98 38.93 -0.79 -18.21
CA TYR A 98 38.42 -0.50 -16.87
C TYR A 98 37.41 0.65 -17.00
N GLY A 99 36.15 0.29 -17.24
CA GLY A 99 35.03 1.20 -17.42
C GLY A 99 33.98 0.86 -16.38
N GLY A 100 34.05 1.53 -15.24
CA GLY A 100 33.05 1.43 -14.19
C GLY A 100 31.66 1.67 -14.73
N GLY A 101 30.77 0.73 -14.45
CA GLY A 101 29.35 0.83 -14.72
C GLY A 101 28.60 0.04 -13.67
N TRP A 102 28.81 0.35 -12.39
CA TRP A 102 27.85 0.01 -11.34
C TRP A 102 26.58 0.84 -11.58
N GLY A 103 25.83 0.50 -12.62
CA GLY A 103 24.50 1.02 -12.90
C GLY A 103 23.49 0.31 -12.01
N GLY A 104 23.66 0.42 -10.70
CA GLY A 104 22.64 0.02 -9.74
C GLY A 104 21.52 1.03 -9.79
N GLY A 105 20.45 0.72 -10.53
CA GLY A 105 19.21 1.47 -10.42
C GLY A 105 18.75 1.44 -8.97
N PHE A 106 18.72 2.60 -8.31
CA PHE A 106 18.13 2.71 -6.97
C PHE A 106 16.63 2.48 -7.11
N GLY A 107 16.18 1.25 -6.88
CA GLY A 107 14.77 0.96 -6.68
C GLY A 107 14.30 1.67 -5.42
N THR A 108 13.22 2.43 -5.51
CA THR A 108 12.56 2.98 -4.33
C THR A 108 11.56 1.95 -3.83
N ALA A 109 11.70 1.58 -2.56
CA ALA A 109 10.76 0.72 -1.85
C ALA A 109 9.79 1.60 -1.08
N TYR A 110 8.51 1.52 -1.40
CA TYR A 110 7.42 2.17 -0.66
C TYR A 110 6.74 1.10 0.20
N THR A 111 6.71 1.30 1.51
CA THR A 111 6.02 0.38 2.42
C THR A 111 4.77 1.03 2.96
N TYR A 112 3.63 0.44 2.66
CA TYR A 112 2.32 0.81 3.16
C TYR A 112 1.98 -0.08 4.35
N SER A 113 1.30 0.50 5.34
CA SER A 113 0.84 -0.24 6.52
C SER A 113 -0.63 -0.02 6.77
N CYS A 114 -1.36 -1.08 7.11
CA CYS A 114 -2.73 -0.98 7.58
C CYS A 114 -2.89 -1.71 8.90
N GLN A 115 -3.34 -0.99 9.93
CA GLN A 115 -3.62 -1.55 11.24
C GLN A 115 -5.13 -1.49 11.52
N THR A 116 -5.74 -2.65 11.68
CA THR A 116 -7.11 -2.80 12.19
C THR A 116 -7.06 -3.12 13.67
N ASN A 117 -7.69 -2.28 14.50
CA ASN A 117 -7.81 -2.49 15.93
C ASN A 117 -9.26 -2.79 16.29
N PHE A 118 -9.50 -3.89 16.98
CA PHE A 118 -10.75 -4.15 17.69
C PHE A 118 -10.58 -3.80 19.16
N GLU A 119 -11.53 -3.06 19.71
CA GLU A 119 -11.66 -2.86 21.15
C GLU A 119 -12.77 -3.77 21.68
N LEU A 120 -12.43 -4.52 22.71
CA LEU A 120 -13.32 -5.45 23.37
C LEU A 120 -13.46 -5.06 24.82
N VAL A 121 -14.68 -5.11 25.33
CA VAL A 121 -14.98 -4.88 26.73
C VAL A 121 -15.69 -6.10 27.27
N ASN A 122 -15.11 -6.73 28.29
CA ASN A 122 -15.60 -8.01 28.82
C ASN A 122 -15.79 -9.07 27.72
N ASP A 123 -14.76 -9.25 26.88
CA ASP A 123 -14.72 -10.22 25.77
C ASP A 123 -15.68 -9.95 24.59
N VAL A 124 -16.37 -8.80 24.59
CA VAL A 124 -17.30 -8.41 23.52
C VAL A 124 -16.78 -7.20 22.76
N VAL A 125 -16.73 -7.29 21.44
CA VAL A 125 -16.32 -6.18 20.56
C VAL A 125 -17.27 -4.99 20.73
N LYS A 126 -16.71 -3.84 21.09
CA LYS A 126 -17.43 -2.57 21.24
C LYS A 126 -17.19 -1.63 20.08
N SER A 127 -15.97 -1.60 19.57
CA SER A 127 -15.57 -0.70 18.49
C SER A 127 -14.47 -1.33 17.65
N TRP A 128 -14.29 -0.78 16.45
CA TRP A 128 -13.13 -1.06 15.62
C TRP A 128 -12.61 0.24 15.01
N THR A 129 -11.31 0.29 14.73
CA THR A 129 -10.67 1.43 14.05
C THR A 129 -9.62 0.92 13.08
N MET A 130 -9.45 1.62 11.96
CA MET A 130 -8.36 1.40 11.01
C MET A 130 -7.45 2.62 10.99
N ARG A 131 -6.14 2.38 10.94
CA ARG A 131 -5.11 3.42 10.85
C ARG A 131 -3.96 2.95 9.96
N GLY A 132 -3.43 3.86 9.16
CA GLY A 132 -2.32 3.60 8.26
C GLY A 132 -2.58 4.16 6.87
N ASP A 133 -1.58 4.04 6.01
CA ASP A 133 -1.53 4.48 4.63
C ASP A 133 -1.76 3.35 3.62
N GLY A 134 -1.96 2.12 4.11
CA GLY A 134 -2.38 0.95 3.33
C GLY A 134 -3.83 0.50 3.60
N CYS A 135 -4.59 1.31 4.34
CA CYS A 135 -6.04 1.17 4.53
C CYS A 135 -6.75 2.19 3.62
#